data_AF-A0A061JKM6-F1
#
_entry.id   AF-A0A061JKM6-F1
#
_cell.length_a   1.000
_cell.length_b   1.000
_cell.length_c   1.000
_cell.angle_alpha   90.00
_cell.angle_beta   90.00
_cell.angle_gamma   90.00
#
_symmetry.space_group_name_H-M   'P 1'
#
loop_
_entity.id
_entity.type
_entity.pdbx_description
1 polymer ?
#
loop_
_entity_poly.entity_id
_entity_poly.type
_entity_poly.pdbx_seq_one_letter_code
_entity_poly.pdbx_strand_id
1 'polypeptide(L)'
;MRVPAPTKGRWIRASRAAGLRLTDYITCAVEAYMQQQLARVAIPEGLDFADLRLSREPDGGVSFDWGVIERICAASGLPVELLRDAPEDNVAGLLLAWYQAHIQAGGSADPVAEDLLAEVRAEDAAGQFVSHAPGRA
;
A
#
# COMPACT_ATOMS: atom_id res chain seq x y z
N MET A 1 21.60 4.98 -15.63
CA MET A 1 20.84 4.33 -16.73
C MET A 1 20.90 5.20 -17.98
N ARG A 2 21.24 4.66 -19.17
CA ARG A 2 21.23 5.42 -20.43
C ARG A 2 19.96 5.09 -21.23
N VAL A 3 19.07 6.06 -21.38
CA VAL A 3 17.83 5.90 -22.13
C VAL A 3 18.09 6.09 -23.63
N PRO A 4 17.62 5.19 -24.52
CA PRO A 4 17.76 5.35 -25.96
C PRO A 4 17.18 6.69 -26.46
N ALA A 5 17.86 7.32 -27.42
CA ALA A 5 17.43 8.59 -28.03
C ALA A 5 15.96 8.61 -28.51
N PRO A 6 15.43 7.57 -29.20
CA PRO A 6 14.02 7.59 -29.62
C PRO A 6 13.04 7.55 -28.44
N THR A 7 13.38 6.81 -27.38
CA THR A 7 12.59 6.74 -26.14
C THR A 7 12.57 8.10 -25.44
N LYS A 8 13.73 8.72 -25.26
CA LYS A 8 13.86 10.06 -24.68
C LYS A 8 13.09 11.11 -25.50
N GLY A 9 13.15 11.04 -26.83
CA GLY A 9 12.40 11.93 -27.72
C GLY A 9 10.89 11.80 -27.56
N ARG A 10 10.39 10.58 -27.32
CA ARG A 10 8.97 10.33 -27.03
C ARG A 10 8.56 10.95 -25.69
N TRP A 11 9.34 10.77 -24.64
CA TRP A 11 9.05 11.34 -23.31
C TRP A 11 9.06 12.87 -23.32
N ILE A 12 9.99 13.51 -24.04
CA ILE A 12 10.02 14.98 -24.17
C ILE A 12 8.76 15.52 -24.83
N ARG A 13 8.27 14.85 -25.89
CA ARG A 13 7.02 15.27 -26.55
C ARG A 13 5.81 15.10 -25.64
N ALA A 14 5.75 13.97 -24.92
CA ALA A 14 4.68 13.70 -23.97
C ALA A 14 4.68 14.71 -22.80
N SER A 15 5.84 15.01 -22.22
CA SER A 15 5.95 15.98 -21.12
C SER A 15 5.51 17.38 -21.57
N ARG A 16 5.89 17.82 -22.77
CA ARG A 16 5.46 19.10 -23.34
C ARG A 16 3.95 19.15 -23.60
N ALA A 17 3.37 18.07 -24.12
CA ALA A 17 1.93 17.98 -24.32
C ALA A 17 1.16 18.06 -22.99
N ALA A 18 1.75 17.55 -21.91
CA ALA A 18 1.22 17.65 -20.55
C ALA A 18 1.54 18.98 -19.84
N GLY A 19 2.28 19.91 -20.47
CA GLY A 19 2.70 21.17 -19.85
C GLY A 19 3.75 21.02 -18.75
N LEU A 20 4.44 19.88 -18.65
CA LEU A 20 5.39 19.56 -17.59
C LEU A 20 6.84 19.56 -18.07
N ARG A 21 7.75 19.85 -17.14
CA ARG A 21 9.17 19.51 -17.34
C ARG A 21 9.32 18.00 -17.46
N LEU A 22 10.33 17.55 -18.21
CA LEU A 22 10.59 16.11 -18.38
C LEU A 22 10.80 15.40 -17.04
N THR A 23 11.47 16.04 -16.07
CA THR A 23 11.68 15.48 -14.74
C THR A 23 10.37 15.22 -14.03
N ASP A 24 9.49 16.21 -14.00
CA ASP A 24 8.24 16.18 -13.24
C ASP A 24 7.26 15.20 -13.90
N TYR A 25 7.22 15.18 -15.23
CA TYR A 25 6.47 14.18 -15.99
C TYR A 25 6.93 12.75 -15.69
N ILE A 26 8.24 12.52 -15.60
CA ILE A 26 8.78 11.19 -15.26
C ILE A 26 8.40 10.84 -13.82
N THR A 27 8.54 11.77 -12.87
CA THR A 27 8.13 11.54 -11.47
C THR A 27 6.67 11.14 -11.38
N CYS A 28 5.74 11.91 -11.97
CA CYS A 28 4.32 11.58 -11.97
C CYS A 28 4.03 10.24 -12.66
N ALA A 29 4.72 9.93 -13.76
CA ALA A 29 4.54 8.66 -14.45
C ALA A 29 5.03 7.46 -13.62
N VAL A 30 6.13 7.63 -12.88
CA VAL A 30 6.65 6.62 -11.96
C VAL A 30 5.70 6.43 -10.78
N GLU A 31 5.23 7.51 -10.16
CA GLU A 31 4.25 7.47 -9.07
C GLU A 31 2.94 6.77 -9.51
N ALA A 32 2.39 7.16 -10.66
CA ALA A 32 1.19 6.54 -11.20
C ALA A 32 1.39 5.06 -11.54
N TYR A 33 2.55 4.69 -12.08
CA TYR A 33 2.91 3.29 -12.31
C TYR A 33 2.99 2.51 -10.98
N MET A 34 3.65 3.08 -9.97
CA MET A 34 3.77 2.46 -8.64
C MET A 34 2.39 2.26 -7.98
N GLN A 35 1.52 3.26 -8.05
CA GLN A 35 0.14 3.16 -7.55
C GLN A 35 -0.66 2.08 -8.28
N GLN A 36 -0.50 1.97 -9.61
CA GLN A 36 -1.17 0.92 -10.39
C GLN A 36 -0.69 -0.49 -10.00
N GLN A 37 0.59 -0.65 -9.65
CA GLN A 37 1.13 -1.93 -9.22
C GLN A 37 0.54 -2.35 -7.86
N LEU A 38 0.37 -1.42 -6.92
CA LEU A 38 -0.28 -1.68 -5.62
C LEU A 38 -1.72 -2.20 -5.77
N ALA A 39 -2.43 -1.87 -6.86
CA ALA A 39 -3.76 -2.40 -7.16
C ALA A 39 -3.78 -3.87 -7.63
N ARG A 40 -2.62 -4.51 -7.82
CA ARG A 40 -2.48 -5.88 -8.37
C ARG A 40 -1.84 -6.85 -7.39
N VAL A 41 -2.04 -6.63 -6.08
CA VAL A 41 -1.56 -7.54 -5.05
C VAL A 41 -2.15 -8.93 -5.24
N ALA A 42 -1.29 -9.95 -5.20
CA ALA A 42 -1.64 -11.35 -5.21
C ALA A 42 -1.25 -11.98 -3.87
N ILE A 43 -2.21 -12.61 -3.19
CA ILE A 43 -1.97 -13.38 -1.98
C ILE A 43 -1.48 -14.79 -2.40
N PRO A 44 -0.27 -15.22 -1.97
CA PRO A 44 0.23 -16.55 -2.28
C PRO A 44 -0.69 -17.67 -1.76
N GLU A 45 -0.75 -18.79 -2.48
CA GLU A 45 -1.42 -20.00 -1.97
C GLU A 45 -0.76 -20.49 -0.67
N GLY A 46 -1.60 -20.94 0.28
CA GLY A 46 -1.14 -21.45 1.57
C GLY A 46 -0.65 -20.37 2.54
N LEU A 47 -0.91 -19.10 2.26
CA LEU A 47 -0.72 -18.00 3.20
C LEU A 47 -2.08 -17.62 3.81
N ASP A 48 -2.19 -17.67 5.13
CA ASP A 48 -3.38 -17.25 5.86
C ASP A 48 -3.18 -15.83 6.42
N PHE A 49 -4.28 -15.10 6.61
CA PHE A 49 -4.23 -13.80 7.28
C PHE A 49 -3.64 -13.91 8.69
N ALA A 50 -3.93 -14.99 9.42
CA ALA A 50 -3.40 -15.24 10.76
C ALA A 50 -1.85 -15.33 10.80
N ASP A 51 -1.20 -15.61 9.67
CA ASP A 51 0.26 -15.63 9.58
C ASP A 51 0.87 -14.24 9.81
N LEU A 52 0.11 -13.16 9.57
CA LEU A 52 0.55 -11.79 9.87
C LEU A 52 0.87 -11.57 11.34
N ARG A 53 0.27 -12.37 12.24
CA ARG A 53 0.40 -12.20 13.70
C ARG A 53 0.13 -10.76 14.12
N LEU A 54 -0.99 -10.23 13.64
CA LEU A 54 -1.37 -8.86 13.88
C LEU A 54 -1.55 -8.62 15.38
N SER A 55 -0.89 -7.60 15.91
CA SER A 55 -1.02 -7.19 17.30
C SER A 55 -1.12 -5.68 17.42
N ARG A 56 -1.82 -5.24 18.47
CA ARG A 56 -1.89 -3.84 18.86
C ARG A 56 -0.89 -3.57 19.98
N GLU A 57 -0.07 -2.55 19.78
CA GLU A 57 0.91 -2.09 20.75
C GLU A 57 0.28 -1.15 21.79
N PRO A 58 0.87 -0.98 22.98
CA PRO A 58 0.33 -0.13 24.03
C PRO A 58 0.18 1.35 23.66
N ASP A 59 0.94 1.83 22.66
CA ASP A 59 0.87 3.19 22.14
C ASP A 59 -0.20 3.38 21.05
N GLY A 60 -0.97 2.32 20.77
CA GLY A 60 -2.01 2.30 19.73
C GLY A 60 -1.50 1.86 18.36
N GLY A 61 -0.18 1.71 18.19
CA GLY A 61 0.45 1.22 16.97
C GLY A 61 0.09 -0.23 16.66
N VAL A 62 0.36 -0.64 15.42
CA VAL A 62 0.09 -1.98 14.93
C VAL A 62 1.39 -2.66 14.55
N SER A 63 1.59 -3.88 15.03
CA SER A 63 2.72 -4.73 14.68
C SER A 63 2.28 -5.98 13.94
N PHE A 64 3.13 -6.46 13.03
CA PHE A 64 2.89 -7.61 12.16
C PHE A 64 4.21 -8.20 11.65
N ASP A 65 4.15 -9.41 11.10
CA ASP A 65 5.31 -10.09 10.53
C ASP A 65 5.63 -9.58 9.11
N TRP A 66 6.72 -8.82 8.97
CA TRP A 66 7.19 -8.33 7.68
C TRP A 66 7.56 -9.43 6.69
N GLY A 67 7.94 -10.62 7.16
CA GLY A 67 8.22 -11.76 6.28
C GLY A 67 6.98 -12.21 5.49
N VAL A 68 5.78 -12.01 6.03
CA VAL A 68 4.51 -12.25 5.34
C VAL A 68 4.29 -11.21 4.23
N ILE A 69 4.53 -9.94 4.55
CA ILE A 69 4.43 -8.84 3.57
C ILE A 69 5.44 -9.04 2.43
N GLU A 70 6.67 -9.43 2.74
CA GLU A 70 7.71 -9.72 1.75
C GLU A 70 7.30 -10.86 0.80
N ARG A 71 6.66 -11.91 1.32
CA ARG A 71 6.13 -13.02 0.50
C ARG A 71 5.01 -12.57 -0.44
N ILE A 72 4.10 -11.72 0.04
CA ILE A 72 3.03 -11.13 -0.78
C ILE A 72 3.65 -10.25 -1.87
N CYS A 73 4.61 -9.39 -1.51
CA CYS A 73 5.35 -8.56 -2.45
C CYS A 73 6.03 -9.40 -3.54
N ALA A 74 6.73 -10.46 -3.16
CA ALA A 74 7.40 -11.36 -4.09
C ALA A 74 6.42 -12.03 -5.07
N ALA A 75 5.27 -12.52 -4.59
CA ALA A 75 4.25 -13.12 -5.45
C ALA A 75 3.56 -12.10 -6.36
N SER A 76 3.46 -10.85 -5.90
CA SER A 76 2.83 -9.75 -6.63
C SER A 76 3.77 -9.04 -7.61
N GLY A 77 5.07 -9.36 -7.59
CA GLY A 77 6.10 -8.62 -8.33
C GLY A 77 6.30 -7.18 -7.82
N LEU A 78 5.98 -6.92 -6.56
CA LEU A 78 6.08 -5.62 -5.92
C LEU A 78 7.38 -5.50 -5.12
N PRO A 79 8.10 -4.36 -5.23
CA PRO A 79 9.16 -4.03 -4.27
C PRO A 79 8.54 -3.80 -2.88
N VAL A 80 9.10 -4.44 -1.85
CA VAL A 80 8.62 -4.27 -0.46
C VAL A 80 8.84 -2.83 0.04
N GLU A 81 9.81 -2.13 -0.53
CA GLU A 81 10.13 -0.73 -0.26
C GLU A 81 8.94 0.20 -0.56
N LEU A 82 8.03 -0.21 -1.46
CA LEU A 82 6.78 0.54 -1.72
C LEU A 82 5.80 0.53 -0.55
N LEU A 83 5.96 -0.41 0.38
CA LEU A 83 5.15 -0.53 1.59
C LEU A 83 5.93 -0.07 2.82
N ARG A 84 7.24 -0.32 2.85
CA ARG A 84 8.12 0.00 3.98
C ARG A 84 8.59 1.45 4.02
N ASP A 85 9.00 1.99 2.87
CA ASP A 85 9.67 3.30 2.80
C ASP A 85 8.74 4.41 2.26
N ALA A 86 7.54 4.04 1.84
CA ALA A 86 6.48 4.94 1.39
C ALA A 86 5.59 5.35 2.58
N PRO A 87 4.55 6.20 2.38
CA PRO A 87 3.61 6.52 3.43
C PRO A 87 3.01 5.25 4.07
N GLU A 88 2.88 5.27 5.40
CA GLU A 88 2.36 4.15 6.20
C GLU A 88 0.99 3.64 5.71
N ASP A 89 0.18 4.54 5.14
CA ASP A 89 -1.10 4.25 4.52
C ASP A 89 -1.03 3.14 3.46
N ASN A 90 0.12 2.95 2.80
CA ASN A 90 0.28 1.89 1.79
C ASN A 90 0.21 0.50 2.40
N VAL A 91 0.90 0.26 3.54
CA VAL A 91 0.86 -1.04 4.21
C VAL A 91 -0.47 -1.22 4.94
N ALA A 92 -1.03 -0.16 5.54
CA ALA A 92 -2.35 -0.21 6.17
C ALA A 92 -3.45 -0.56 5.14
N GLY A 93 -3.42 0.07 3.96
CA GLY A 93 -4.35 -0.22 2.87
C GLY A 93 -4.26 -1.66 2.36
N LEU A 94 -3.04 -2.21 2.26
CA LEU A 94 -2.84 -3.62 1.95
C LEU A 94 -3.47 -4.54 3.00
N LEU A 95 -3.19 -4.29 4.29
CA LEU A 95 -3.69 -5.12 5.39
C LEU A 95 -5.22 -5.14 5.43
N LEU A 96 -5.86 -3.97 5.31
CA LEU A 96 -7.32 -3.86 5.32
C LEU A 96 -7.95 -4.50 4.09
N ALA A 97 -7.39 -4.29 2.90
CA ALA A 97 -7.90 -4.90 1.67
C ALA A 97 -7.79 -6.43 1.70
N TRP A 98 -6.66 -6.96 2.19
CA TRP A 98 -6.49 -8.40 2.35
C TRP A 98 -7.43 -8.96 3.42
N TYR A 99 -7.59 -8.30 4.56
CA TYR A 99 -8.52 -8.72 5.61
C TYR A 99 -9.96 -8.81 5.09
N GLN A 100 -10.42 -7.81 4.35
CA GLN A 100 -11.75 -7.82 3.74
C GLN A 100 -11.93 -9.02 2.79
N ALA A 101 -10.93 -9.31 1.96
CA ALA A 101 -10.96 -10.45 1.05
C ALA A 101 -10.95 -11.79 1.82
N HIS A 102 -10.19 -11.89 2.91
CA HIS A 102 -10.13 -13.04 3.81
C HIS A 102 -11.50 -13.35 4.42
N ILE A 103 -12.19 -12.34 4.95
CA ILE A 103 -13.54 -12.51 5.50
C ILE A 103 -14.56 -12.89 4.41
N GLN A 104 -14.48 -12.28 3.22
CA GLN A 104 -15.34 -12.66 2.09
C GLN A 104 -15.14 -14.11 1.64
N ALA A 105 -13.92 -14.66 1.82
CA ALA A 105 -13.59 -16.05 1.55
C ALA A 105 -14.03 -17.02 2.69
N GLY A 106 -14.65 -16.51 3.77
CA GLY A 106 -15.06 -17.30 4.92
C GLY A 106 -13.95 -17.52 5.96
N GLY A 107 -12.89 -16.71 5.90
CA GLY A 107 -11.81 -16.70 6.88
C GLY A 107 -12.28 -16.27 8.28
N SER A 108 -11.49 -16.63 9.28
CA SER A 108 -11.76 -16.27 10.68
C SER A 108 -11.54 -14.78 10.92
N ALA A 109 -12.38 -14.20 11.79
CA ALA A 109 -12.23 -12.82 12.22
C ALA A 109 -10.93 -12.62 13.01
N ASP A 110 -10.26 -11.50 12.76
CA ASP A 110 -9.09 -11.04 13.52
C ASP A 110 -9.49 -9.78 14.32
N PRO A 111 -9.38 -9.80 15.66
CA PRO A 111 -9.88 -8.70 16.48
C PRO A 111 -9.15 -7.37 16.23
N VAL A 112 -7.85 -7.40 15.91
CA VAL A 112 -7.08 -6.18 15.65
C VAL A 112 -7.48 -5.61 14.29
N ALA A 113 -7.68 -6.45 13.28
CA ALA A 113 -8.12 -6.01 11.97
C ALA A 113 -9.57 -5.48 11.98
N GLU A 114 -10.47 -6.08 12.77
CA GLU A 114 -11.82 -5.54 12.98
C GLU A 114 -11.80 -4.16 13.63
N ASP A 115 -10.99 -3.97 14.67
CA ASP A 115 -10.84 -2.68 15.35
C ASP A 115 -10.34 -1.60 14.38
N LEU A 116 -9.28 -1.88 13.60
CA LEU A 116 -8.76 -0.96 12.59
C LEU A 116 -9.79 -0.62 11.52
N LEU A 117 -10.55 -1.62 11.05
CA LEU A 117 -11.60 -1.39 10.06
C LEU A 117 -12.76 -0.55 10.61
N ALA A 118 -13.08 -0.69 11.90
CA ALA A 118 -14.08 0.13 12.58
C ALA A 118 -13.60 1.58 12.75
N GLU A 119 -12.33 1.80 13.08
CA GLU A 119 -11.71 3.13 13.17
C GLU A 119 -11.80 3.86 11.83
N VAL A 120 -11.34 3.23 10.73
CA VAL A 120 -11.42 3.82 9.38
C VAL A 120 -12.85 4.16 8.97
N ARG A 121 -13.82 3.27 9.25
CA ARG A 121 -15.25 3.52 8.96
C ARG A 121 -15.80 4.71 9.76
N ALA A 122 -15.36 4.88 11.00
CA ALA A 122 -15.78 5.99 11.86
C ALA A 122 -15.20 7.33 11.37
N GLU A 123 -13.93 7.34 10.95
CA GLU A 123 -13.24 8.50 10.37
C GLU A 123 -13.88 8.93 9.04
N ASP A 124 -14.17 7.98 8.15
CA ASP A 124 -14.87 8.21 6.87
C ASP A 124 -16.26 8.83 7.10
N ALA A 125 -17.02 8.31 8.06
CA ALA A 125 -18.34 8.83 8.42
C ALA A 125 -18.29 10.24 9.04
N ALA A 126 -17.20 10.56 9.74
CA ALA A 126 -16.96 11.87 10.34
C ALA A 126 -16.37 12.90 9.33
N GLY A 127 -15.96 12.47 8.14
CA GLY A 127 -15.30 13.31 7.15
C GLY A 127 -13.94 13.84 7.61
N GLN A 128 -13.30 13.16 8.58
CA GLN A 128 -12.04 13.54 9.19
C GLN A 128 -10.95 12.56 8.76
N PHE A 129 -10.21 12.89 7.71
CA PHE A 129 -8.90 12.30 7.43
C PHE A 129 -7.87 12.94 8.37
N VAL A 130 -7.98 12.72 9.68
CA VAL A 130 -6.94 13.10 10.61
C VAL A 130 -6.05 11.88 10.77
N SER A 131 -4.95 11.82 10.02
CA SER A 131 -3.84 10.95 10.36
C SER A 131 -3.43 11.28 11.79
N HIS A 132 -3.84 10.45 12.75
CA HIS A 132 -3.29 10.52 14.09
C HIS A 132 -1.82 10.14 13.95
N ALA A 133 -0.94 11.14 14.01
CA ALA A 133 0.48 10.88 14.22
C ALA A 133 0.61 9.98 15.46
N PRO A 134 1.48 8.95 15.43
CA PRO A 134 1.65 8.08 16.57
C PRO A 134 2.04 8.89 17.81
N GLY A 135 1.32 8.66 18.90
CA GLY A 135 1.62 9.22 20.21
C GLY A 135 1.11 10.64 20.45
N ARG A 136 -0.09 10.73 21.05
CA ARG A 136 -0.39 11.72 22.10
C ARG A 136 -1.50 11.21 22.99
N ALA A 137 -1.08 10.61 24.10
CA ALA A 137 -1.83 10.64 25.36
C ALA A 137 -1.90 12.08 25.91
#